data_AF-A0A0Q0W3J7-F1
#
_entry.id   AF-A0A0Q0W3J7-F1
#
_cell.length_a   1.000
_cell.length_b   1.000
_cell.length_c   1.000
_cell.angle_alpha   90.00
_cell.angle_beta   90.00
_cell.angle_gamma   90.00
#
_symmetry.space_group_name_H-M   'P 1'
#
loop_
_entity.id
_entity.type
_entity.pdbx_description
1 polymer ?
#
loop_
_entity_poly.entity_id
_entity_poly.type
_entity_poly.pdbx_seq_one_letter_code
_entity_poly.pdbx_strand_id
1 'polypeptide(L)'
;MSGKKLLSLTVAVIISLTFLATFSTAAEKQKPSKAKAPVSQAPSPNGITQAAMKAGVNSCAGRINQVTNFLLAGSQSSGATMFLPNDNPDKQLFSASIEIPLKDNTAYASVSFAPNQASGCNGMYETVVYWPQNCIQVAEKQFNTFQKAAALSKNIAVRESGTTVKVFLMPAGKGCVSIKKEIVR
;
A
#
# COMPACT_ATOMS: atom_id res chain seq x y z
N MET A 1 53.08 28.82 -15.18
CA MET A 1 52.52 30.19 -15.27
C MET A 1 51.72 30.45 -14.00
N SER A 2 52.18 31.46 -13.27
CA SER A 2 51.80 31.86 -11.92
C SER A 2 50.54 32.74 -11.92
N GLY A 3 49.77 32.74 -10.83
CA GLY A 3 48.63 33.67 -10.70
C GLY A 3 47.84 33.59 -9.39
N LYS A 4 48.51 33.77 -8.24
CA LYS A 4 47.85 34.15 -6.97
C LYS A 4 47.29 35.57 -7.08
N LYS A 5 46.11 35.85 -6.51
CA LYS A 5 45.77 37.18 -5.98
C LYS A 5 45.05 37.07 -4.63
N LEU A 6 45.79 37.49 -3.61
CA LEU A 6 45.35 37.98 -2.31
C LEU A 6 44.91 39.45 -2.46
N LEU A 7 44.05 39.96 -1.56
CA LEU A 7 43.88 41.34 -1.05
C LEU A 7 42.39 41.55 -0.71
N SER A 8 41.95 42.29 0.32
CA SER A 8 42.53 42.81 1.56
C SER A 8 41.36 43.42 2.35
N LEU A 9 41.52 43.50 3.66
CA LEU A 9 40.65 44.18 4.64
C LEU A 9 40.36 45.64 4.29
N THR A 10 39.15 46.12 4.63
CA THR A 10 38.96 47.49 5.17
C THR A 10 37.80 47.52 6.16
N VAL A 11 38.13 47.95 7.38
CA VAL A 11 37.24 48.36 8.46
C VAL A 11 36.83 49.81 8.20
N ALA A 12 35.56 50.16 8.42
CA ALA A 12 35.17 51.54 8.68
C ALA A 12 33.95 51.60 9.62
N VAL A 13 34.00 52.60 10.49
CA VAL A 13 33.33 52.77 11.78
C VAL A 13 32.27 53.88 11.64
N ILE A 14 31.11 53.65 12.27
CA ILE A 14 30.12 54.58 12.89
C ILE A 14 29.68 55.84 12.12
N ILE A 15 28.36 56.01 11.95
CA ILE A 15 27.63 57.27 12.23
C ILE A 15 26.17 56.93 12.56
N SER A 16 25.76 57.33 13.77
CA SER A 16 24.40 57.33 14.27
C SER A 16 23.54 58.34 13.52
N LEU A 17 22.38 57.92 13.00
CA LEU A 17 21.29 58.82 12.64
C LEU A 17 20.00 58.35 13.32
N THR A 18 19.59 59.13 14.31
CA THR A 18 18.30 59.05 14.99
C THR A 18 17.16 59.38 14.01
N PHE A 19 16.35 58.38 13.66
CA PHE A 19 15.05 58.59 13.02
C PHE A 19 13.94 58.23 14.01
N LEU A 20 13.23 59.25 14.47
CA LEU A 20 11.92 59.13 15.10
C LEU A 20 10.92 58.63 14.04
N ALA A 21 10.64 57.33 14.04
CA ALA A 21 9.54 56.75 13.29
C ALA A 21 8.37 56.50 14.24
N THR A 22 7.29 57.23 14.01
CA THR A 22 5.95 57.02 14.56
C THR A 22 5.52 55.56 14.36
N PHE A 23 5.27 54.84 15.46
CA PHE A 23 4.64 53.52 15.41
C PHE A 23 3.19 53.65 14.97
N SER A 24 2.92 53.47 13.68
CA SER A 24 1.58 53.05 13.24
C SER A 24 1.36 51.63 13.74
N THR A 25 0.52 51.46 14.75
CA THR A 25 -0.06 50.16 15.10
C THR A 25 -0.98 49.70 13.97
N ALA A 26 -0.42 49.07 12.95
CA ALA A 26 -1.18 48.17 12.09
C ALA A 26 -1.45 46.91 12.90
N ALA A 27 -2.70 46.75 13.34
CA ALA A 27 -3.18 45.50 13.91
C ALA A 27 -3.08 44.42 12.83
N GLU A 28 -1.98 43.67 12.85
CA GLU A 28 -1.83 42.46 12.07
C GLU A 28 -2.87 41.48 12.61
N LYS A 29 -3.98 41.32 11.87
CA LYS A 29 -4.94 40.24 12.08
C LYS A 29 -4.15 38.94 12.13
N GLN A 30 -3.92 38.42 13.33
CA GLN A 30 -3.40 37.07 13.53
C GLN A 30 -4.29 36.12 12.74
N LYS A 31 -3.74 35.64 11.61
CA LYS A 31 -4.34 34.57 10.83
C LYS A 31 -4.49 33.39 11.79
N PRO A 32 -5.69 32.81 11.95
CA PRO A 32 -5.89 31.70 12.88
C PRO A 32 -4.87 30.61 12.59
N SER A 33 -4.03 30.32 13.58
CA SER A 33 -3.13 29.18 13.57
C SER A 33 -3.98 27.96 13.28
N LYS A 34 -3.78 27.36 12.10
CA LYS A 34 -4.50 26.14 11.70
C LYS A 34 -4.23 25.09 12.78
N ALA A 35 -5.27 24.75 13.54
CA ALA A 35 -5.26 23.65 14.48
C ALA A 35 -4.63 22.43 13.79
N LYS A 36 -3.62 21.82 14.43
CA LYS A 36 -3.08 20.53 13.99
C LYS A 36 -4.26 19.59 13.82
N ALA A 37 -4.49 19.13 12.60
CA ALA A 37 -5.45 18.07 12.34
C ALA A 37 -5.14 16.89 13.28
N PRO A 38 -6.15 16.24 13.86
CA PRO A 38 -5.93 15.08 14.72
C PRO A 38 -5.12 14.05 13.93
N VAL A 39 -3.95 13.70 14.46
CA VAL A 39 -3.13 12.62 13.92
C VAL A 39 -3.94 11.35 14.10
N SER A 40 -4.58 10.89 13.02
CA SER A 40 -5.25 9.59 12.99
C SER A 40 -4.23 8.55 13.42
N GLN A 41 -4.45 7.90 14.57
CA GLN A 41 -3.60 6.83 15.04
C GLN A 41 -3.57 5.76 13.96
N ALA A 42 -2.37 5.38 13.51
CA ALA A 42 -2.22 4.30 12.55
C ALA A 42 -2.88 3.04 13.14
N PRO A 43 -3.68 2.29 12.35
CA PRO A 43 -4.34 1.09 12.84
C PRO A 43 -3.33 0.13 13.46
N SER A 44 -3.67 -0.42 14.63
CA SER A 44 -2.83 -1.43 15.29
C SER A 44 -2.50 -2.59 14.32
N PRO A 45 -1.27 -3.13 14.33
CA PRO A 45 -0.91 -4.29 13.52
C PRO A 45 -1.82 -5.49 13.80
N ASN A 46 -2.36 -6.12 12.76
CA ASN A 46 -3.09 -7.37 12.91
C ASN A 46 -2.16 -8.57 13.18
N GLY A 47 -2.73 -9.75 13.45
CA GLY A 47 -1.97 -10.94 13.82
C GLY A 47 -0.92 -11.36 12.78
N ILE A 48 -1.23 -11.25 11.48
CA ILE A 48 -0.28 -11.58 10.40
C ILE A 48 0.88 -10.60 10.40
N THR A 49 0.60 -9.31 10.55
CA THR A 49 1.63 -8.26 10.62
C THR A 49 2.53 -8.45 11.83
N GLN A 50 1.93 -8.71 13.01
CA GLN A 50 2.70 -8.98 14.23
C GLN A 50 3.59 -10.21 14.06
N ALA A 51 3.10 -11.28 13.42
CA ALA A 51 3.88 -12.48 13.16
C ALA A 51 5.04 -12.20 12.18
N ALA A 52 4.80 -11.43 11.12
CA ALA A 52 5.84 -11.03 10.17
C ALA A 52 6.94 -10.17 10.83
N MET A 53 6.56 -9.19 11.65
CA MET A 53 7.50 -8.37 12.42
C MET A 53 8.33 -9.20 13.41
N LYS A 54 7.70 -10.14 14.12
CA LYS A 54 8.39 -11.10 15.00
C LYS A 54 9.38 -11.97 14.25
N ALA A 55 9.09 -12.28 12.98
CA ALA A 55 9.99 -12.99 12.08
C ALA A 55 11.04 -12.08 11.41
N GLY A 56 11.13 -10.79 11.77
CA GLY A 56 12.15 -9.87 11.28
C GLY A 56 11.76 -9.09 10.02
N VAL A 57 10.51 -9.17 9.55
CA VAL A 57 10.01 -8.37 8.40
C VAL A 57 9.41 -7.06 8.91
N ASN A 58 10.22 -6.01 8.96
CA ASN A 58 9.88 -4.69 9.50
C ASN A 58 9.64 -3.65 8.38
N SER A 59 10.49 -3.63 7.36
CA SER A 59 10.45 -2.71 6.22
C SER A 59 9.13 -2.77 5.45
N CYS A 60 8.51 -3.95 5.39
CA CYS A 60 7.21 -4.16 4.75
C CYS A 60 6.01 -4.13 5.71
N ALA A 61 6.21 -3.97 7.02
CA ALA A 61 5.15 -4.16 8.02
C ALA A 61 3.90 -3.29 7.78
N GLY A 62 4.08 -2.02 7.42
CA GLY A 62 2.95 -1.13 7.11
C GLY A 62 2.11 -1.62 5.92
N ARG A 63 2.77 -2.08 4.85
CA ARG A 63 2.09 -2.61 3.66
C ARG A 63 1.42 -3.95 3.94
N ILE A 64 2.09 -4.82 4.71
CA ILE A 64 1.52 -6.09 5.17
C ILE A 64 0.23 -5.81 5.94
N ASN A 65 0.25 -4.88 6.90
CA ASN A 65 -0.93 -4.53 7.71
C ASN A 65 -2.08 -3.99 6.86
N GLN A 66 -1.79 -3.08 5.92
CA GLN A 66 -2.80 -2.49 5.06
C GLN A 66 -3.53 -3.56 4.23
N VAL A 67 -2.78 -4.40 3.51
CA VAL A 67 -3.36 -5.39 2.61
C VAL A 67 -4.06 -6.50 3.38
N THR A 68 -3.48 -6.98 4.48
CA THR A 68 -4.09 -8.05 5.26
C THR A 68 -5.33 -7.56 6.01
N ASN A 69 -5.38 -6.32 6.51
CA ASN A 69 -6.62 -5.75 7.05
C ASN A 69 -7.70 -5.61 5.97
N PHE A 70 -7.33 -5.19 4.76
CA PHE A 70 -8.27 -5.12 3.64
C PHE A 70 -8.86 -6.49 3.31
N LEU A 71 -8.02 -7.52 3.20
CA LEU A 71 -8.45 -8.89 2.88
C LEU A 71 -9.32 -9.50 3.98
N LEU A 72 -9.03 -9.20 5.24
CA LEU A 72 -9.71 -9.76 6.40
C LEU A 72 -10.90 -8.91 6.88
N ALA A 73 -11.23 -7.83 6.18
CA ALA A 73 -12.33 -6.95 6.58
C ALA A 73 -13.65 -7.72 6.64
N GLY A 74 -14.30 -7.69 7.82
CA GLY A 74 -15.57 -8.40 8.06
C GLY A 74 -15.43 -9.90 8.33
N SER A 75 -14.22 -10.45 8.28
CA SER A 75 -13.95 -11.83 8.69
C SER A 75 -13.86 -11.94 10.21
N GLN A 76 -14.48 -12.97 10.79
CA GLN A 76 -14.45 -13.22 12.24
C GLN A 76 -13.26 -14.08 12.68
N SER A 77 -12.72 -14.90 11.78
CA SER A 77 -11.59 -15.80 12.03
C SER A 77 -10.84 -16.04 10.73
N SER A 78 -9.52 -16.19 10.78
CA SER A 78 -8.72 -16.50 9.60
C SER A 78 -7.45 -17.24 10.01
N GLY A 79 -7.07 -18.23 9.22
CA GLY A 79 -5.79 -18.93 9.36
C GLY A 79 -4.77 -18.34 8.38
N ALA A 80 -3.50 -18.30 8.77
CA ALA A 80 -2.44 -17.91 7.87
C ALA A 80 -1.18 -18.76 8.06
N THR A 81 -0.49 -19.06 6.97
CA THR A 81 0.85 -19.65 6.95
C THR A 81 1.79 -18.69 6.22
N MET A 82 2.93 -18.40 6.82
CA MET A 82 3.92 -17.48 6.28
C MET A 82 5.05 -18.23 5.57
N PHE A 83 5.54 -17.65 4.49
CA PHE A 83 6.72 -18.07 3.74
C PHE A 83 7.76 -16.97 3.90
N LEU A 84 8.88 -17.33 4.53
CA LEU A 84 9.95 -16.42 4.92
C LEU A 84 11.29 -17.06 4.56
N PRO A 85 12.28 -16.27 4.09
CA PRO A 85 13.64 -16.75 3.96
C PRO A 85 14.32 -16.82 5.32
N ASN A 86 15.29 -17.72 5.47
CA ASN A 86 16.01 -17.91 6.74
C ASN A 86 16.95 -16.75 7.08
N ASP A 87 17.53 -16.10 6.06
CA ASP A 87 18.54 -15.05 6.24
C ASP A 87 18.01 -13.69 5.79
N ASN A 88 18.18 -12.65 6.63
CA ASN A 88 17.79 -11.27 6.32
C ASN A 88 16.33 -11.12 5.81
N PRO A 89 15.31 -11.62 6.53
CA PRO A 89 13.91 -11.60 6.09
C PRO A 89 13.40 -10.20 5.74
N ASP A 90 13.95 -9.16 6.40
CA ASP A 90 13.59 -7.76 6.15
C ASP A 90 13.94 -7.25 4.74
N LYS A 91 14.91 -7.88 4.07
CA LYS A 91 15.45 -7.44 2.78
C LYS A 91 14.98 -8.32 1.62
N GLN A 92 14.09 -9.28 1.88
CA GLN A 92 13.69 -10.31 0.93
C GLN A 92 12.17 -10.35 0.77
N LEU A 93 11.73 -11.27 -0.11
CA LEU A 93 10.30 -11.54 -0.30
C LEU A 93 9.71 -12.17 0.96
N PHE A 94 8.66 -11.55 1.48
CA PHE A 94 7.73 -12.13 2.44
C PHE A 94 6.46 -12.56 1.70
N SER A 95 5.93 -13.73 2.00
CA SER A 95 4.62 -14.16 1.49
C SER A 95 3.80 -14.82 2.58
N ALA A 96 2.48 -14.81 2.44
CA ALA A 96 1.59 -15.59 3.29
C ALA A 96 0.43 -16.16 2.47
N SER A 97 0.02 -17.38 2.82
CA SER A 97 -1.25 -17.99 2.43
C SER A 97 -2.25 -17.76 3.56
N ILE A 98 -3.47 -17.34 3.21
CA ILE A 98 -4.50 -16.94 4.16
C ILE A 98 -5.82 -17.63 3.77
N GLU A 99 -6.46 -18.26 4.74
CA GLU A 99 -7.85 -18.71 4.61
C GLU A 99 -8.78 -17.59 5.09
N ILE A 100 -9.71 -17.19 4.24
CA ILE A 100 -10.68 -16.12 4.50
C ILE A 100 -12.09 -16.71 4.45
N PRO A 101 -12.72 -16.95 5.61
CA PRO A 101 -14.13 -17.30 5.69
C PRO A 101 -15.00 -16.19 5.10
N LEU A 102 -15.89 -16.56 4.19
CA LEU A 102 -16.97 -15.73 3.67
C LEU A 102 -18.30 -16.27 4.23
N LYS A 103 -19.39 -15.53 4.04
CA LYS A 103 -20.71 -15.92 4.55
C LYS A 103 -21.13 -17.34 4.13
N ASP A 104 -20.97 -17.66 2.84
CA ASP A 104 -21.46 -18.90 2.23
C ASP A 104 -20.33 -19.75 1.61
N ASN A 105 -19.06 -19.38 1.82
CA ASN A 105 -17.92 -20.01 1.18
C ASN A 105 -16.59 -19.67 1.86
N THR A 106 -15.47 -20.15 1.33
CA THR A 106 -14.12 -19.77 1.73
C THR A 106 -13.35 -19.22 0.54
N ALA A 107 -12.59 -18.15 0.77
CA ALA A 107 -11.58 -17.69 -0.16
C ALA A 107 -10.19 -18.10 0.33
N TYR A 108 -9.36 -18.58 -0.58
CA TYR A 108 -7.93 -18.64 -0.37
C TYR A 108 -7.31 -17.32 -0.84
N ALA A 109 -6.42 -16.73 -0.06
CA ALA A 109 -5.62 -15.61 -0.49
C ALA A 109 -4.13 -15.92 -0.40
N SER A 110 -3.38 -15.46 -1.38
CA SER A 110 -1.93 -15.41 -1.32
C SER A 110 -1.49 -13.95 -1.39
N VAL A 111 -0.61 -13.55 -0.48
CA VAL A 111 -0.02 -12.21 -0.45
C VAL A 111 1.49 -12.33 -0.58
N SER A 112 2.12 -11.37 -1.24
CA SER A 112 3.56 -11.31 -1.45
C SER A 112 4.02 -9.86 -1.35
N PHE A 113 5.10 -9.62 -0.63
CA PHE A 113 5.62 -8.30 -0.32
C PHE A 113 7.14 -8.30 -0.43
N ALA A 114 7.70 -7.30 -1.10
CA ALA A 114 9.15 -7.13 -1.21
C ALA A 114 9.52 -5.66 -1.02
N PRO A 115 10.62 -5.37 -0.29
CA PRO A 115 11.18 -4.03 -0.22
C PRO A 115 11.46 -3.46 -1.61
N ASN A 116 11.27 -2.15 -1.77
CA ASN A 116 11.60 -1.43 -3.00
C ASN A 116 12.75 -0.43 -2.78
N GLN A 117 13.27 0.14 -3.87
CA GLN A 117 14.42 1.05 -3.83
C GLN A 117 14.12 2.40 -3.16
N ALA A 118 12.84 2.74 -2.94
CA ALA A 118 12.41 3.99 -2.32
C ALA A 118 12.15 3.84 -0.80
N SER A 119 12.78 2.84 -0.16
CA SER A 119 12.55 2.50 1.25
C SER A 119 11.08 2.20 1.58
N GLY A 120 10.31 1.75 0.59
CA GLY A 120 8.94 1.30 0.73
C GLY A 120 8.80 -0.20 0.44
N CYS A 121 7.57 -0.67 0.30
CA CYS A 121 7.28 -2.06 -0.01
C CYS A 121 6.22 -2.18 -1.10
N ASN A 122 6.57 -2.90 -2.17
CA ASN A 122 5.62 -3.31 -3.19
C ASN A 122 4.93 -4.58 -2.72
N GLY A 123 3.66 -4.74 -3.09
CA GLY A 123 2.88 -5.92 -2.78
C GLY A 123 2.14 -6.45 -3.99
N MET A 124 1.78 -7.72 -3.93
CA MET A 124 0.76 -8.32 -4.76
C MET A 124 -0.07 -9.22 -3.87
N TYR A 125 -1.37 -9.24 -4.10
CA TYR A 125 -2.22 -10.27 -3.55
C TYR A 125 -3.06 -10.91 -4.63
N GLU A 126 -3.46 -12.14 -4.38
CA GLU A 126 -4.50 -12.80 -5.14
C GLU A 126 -5.51 -13.47 -4.20
N THR A 127 -6.77 -13.51 -4.63
CA THR A 127 -7.82 -14.29 -3.99
C THR A 127 -8.38 -15.31 -4.97
N VAL A 128 -8.58 -16.53 -4.48
CA VAL A 128 -9.13 -17.66 -5.21
C VAL A 128 -10.42 -18.07 -4.51
N VAL A 129 -11.52 -18.06 -5.27
CA VAL A 129 -12.86 -18.41 -4.76
C VAL A 129 -13.52 -19.34 -5.76
N TYR A 130 -14.02 -20.48 -5.26
CA TYR A 130 -14.89 -21.34 -6.03
C TYR A 130 -16.32 -20.80 -6.00
N TRP A 131 -17.05 -20.88 -7.10
CA TRP A 131 -18.44 -20.47 -7.18
C TRP A 131 -19.26 -21.63 -7.75
N PRO A 132 -20.43 -21.96 -7.17
CA PRO A 132 -21.31 -22.96 -7.75
C PRO A 132 -21.94 -22.50 -9.08
N GLN A 133 -21.92 -21.20 -9.37
CA GLN A 133 -22.38 -20.62 -10.63
C GLN A 133 -21.32 -20.76 -11.73
N ASN A 134 -21.77 -20.80 -12.99
CA ASN A 134 -20.85 -20.80 -14.12
C ASN A 134 -20.12 -19.45 -14.27
N CYS A 135 -19.01 -19.43 -15.01
CA CYS A 135 -18.16 -18.25 -15.09
C CYS A 135 -18.82 -17.02 -15.73
N ILE A 136 -19.82 -17.19 -16.61
CA ILE A 136 -20.56 -16.06 -17.18
C ILE A 136 -21.36 -15.36 -16.08
N GLN A 137 -22.10 -16.14 -15.29
CA GLN A 137 -22.89 -15.64 -14.16
C GLN A 137 -22.00 -15.01 -13.09
N VAL A 138 -20.84 -15.60 -12.78
CA VAL A 138 -19.88 -15.01 -11.84
C VAL A 138 -19.35 -13.67 -12.36
N ALA A 139 -19.00 -13.60 -13.65
CA ALA A 139 -18.54 -12.35 -14.27
C ALA A 139 -19.59 -11.22 -14.15
N GLU A 140 -20.86 -11.55 -14.39
CA GLU A 140 -21.96 -10.58 -14.42
C GLU A 140 -22.47 -10.21 -13.02
N LYS A 141 -22.33 -11.09 -12.02
CA LYS A 141 -22.80 -10.80 -10.66
C LYS A 141 -21.73 -10.20 -9.77
N GLN A 142 -20.49 -10.69 -9.85
CA GLN A 142 -19.41 -10.32 -8.94
C GLN A 142 -18.46 -9.27 -9.54
N PHE A 143 -18.36 -9.22 -10.88
CA PHE A 143 -17.35 -8.43 -11.58
C PHE A 143 -17.95 -7.60 -12.73
N ASN A 144 -19.22 -7.17 -12.61
CA ASN A 144 -19.90 -6.40 -13.66
C ASN A 144 -19.29 -5.02 -13.93
N THR A 145 -18.65 -4.42 -12.93
CA THR A 145 -17.94 -3.16 -13.06
C THR A 145 -16.57 -3.32 -13.73
N PHE A 146 -16.09 -4.55 -13.91
CA PHE A 146 -14.82 -4.82 -14.57
C PHE A 146 -15.01 -4.98 -16.08
N GLN A 147 -14.09 -4.40 -16.83
CA GLN A 147 -14.09 -4.45 -18.28
C GLN A 147 -13.77 -5.87 -18.77
N LYS A 148 -14.34 -6.27 -19.91
CA LYS A 148 -13.94 -7.50 -20.59
C LYS A 148 -12.56 -7.29 -21.22
N ALA A 149 -11.64 -8.19 -20.96
CA ALA A 149 -10.34 -8.24 -21.63
C ALA A 149 -10.26 -9.47 -22.55
N ALA A 150 -9.17 -9.56 -23.31
CA ALA A 150 -8.84 -10.78 -24.04
C ALA A 150 -8.76 -11.96 -23.06
N ALA A 151 -9.32 -13.10 -23.47
CA ALA A 151 -9.15 -14.34 -22.72
C ALA A 151 -7.66 -14.65 -22.55
N LEU A 152 -7.29 -15.29 -21.43
CA LEU A 152 -5.88 -15.61 -21.16
C LEU A 152 -5.31 -16.55 -22.22
N SER A 153 -6.15 -17.46 -22.70
CA SER A 153 -5.92 -18.34 -23.84
C SER A 153 -7.30 -18.81 -24.33
N LYS A 154 -7.60 -20.10 -24.28
CA LYS A 154 -8.88 -20.63 -24.77
C LYS A 154 -10.03 -20.58 -23.76
N ASN A 155 -9.79 -21.01 -22.51
CA ASN A 155 -10.87 -21.36 -21.58
C ASN A 155 -11.00 -20.42 -20.37
N ILE A 156 -10.07 -19.48 -20.20
CA ILE A 156 -10.05 -18.60 -19.03
C ILE A 156 -10.42 -17.19 -19.49
N ALA A 157 -11.62 -16.76 -19.11
CA ALA A 157 -12.08 -15.40 -19.37
C ALA A 157 -11.38 -14.42 -18.43
N VAL A 158 -11.12 -13.20 -18.90
CA VAL A 158 -10.46 -12.16 -18.11
C VAL A 158 -11.36 -10.95 -17.99
N ARG A 159 -11.48 -10.45 -16.76
CA ARG A 159 -12.02 -9.13 -16.45
C ARG A 159 -10.92 -8.26 -15.85
N GLU A 160 -10.94 -6.96 -16.10
CA GLU A 160 -9.92 -6.05 -15.57
C GLU A 160 -10.49 -4.73 -15.09
N SER A 161 -9.79 -4.14 -14.13
CA SER A 161 -10.06 -2.80 -13.62
C SER A 161 -8.72 -2.05 -13.53
N GLY A 162 -8.51 -1.15 -14.49
CA GLY A 162 -7.22 -0.50 -14.69
C GLY A 162 -6.10 -1.49 -15.05
N THR A 163 -4.86 -1.08 -14.82
CA THR A 163 -3.67 -1.85 -15.20
C THR A 163 -3.16 -2.79 -14.10
N THR A 164 -3.66 -2.65 -12.88
CA THR A 164 -3.15 -3.36 -11.70
C THR A 164 -4.06 -4.48 -11.20
N VAL A 165 -5.32 -4.54 -11.66
CA VAL A 165 -6.29 -5.54 -11.20
C VAL A 165 -6.79 -6.38 -12.37
N LYS A 166 -6.65 -7.70 -12.24
CA LYS A 166 -7.21 -8.68 -13.18
C LYS A 166 -7.98 -9.75 -12.43
N VAL A 167 -9.07 -10.22 -13.02
CA VAL A 167 -9.86 -11.34 -12.55
C VAL A 167 -9.88 -12.40 -13.65
N PHE A 168 -9.38 -13.58 -13.32
CA PHE A 168 -9.41 -14.75 -14.19
C PHE A 168 -10.58 -15.62 -13.78
N LEU A 169 -11.41 -16.02 -14.74
CA LEU A 169 -12.58 -16.85 -14.52
C LEU A 169 -12.37 -18.16 -15.27
N MET A 170 -12.11 -19.22 -14.50
CA MET A 170 -11.77 -20.54 -14.99
C MET A 170 -12.92 -21.52 -14.71
N PRO A 171 -13.48 -22.19 -15.73
CA PRO A 171 -14.50 -23.22 -15.51
C PRO A 171 -13.99 -24.35 -14.61
N ALA A 172 -14.83 -24.80 -13.68
CA ALA A 172 -14.54 -25.90 -12.75
C ALA A 172 -15.76 -26.81 -12.62
N GLY A 173 -15.88 -27.79 -13.52
CA GLY A 173 -17.08 -28.62 -13.63
C GLY A 173 -18.29 -27.76 -14.02
N LYS A 174 -19.32 -27.75 -13.16
CA LYS A 174 -20.51 -26.88 -13.32
C LYS A 174 -20.30 -25.46 -12.76
N GLY A 175 -19.25 -25.27 -11.95
CA GLY A 175 -18.94 -24.02 -11.27
C GLY A 175 -17.85 -23.21 -11.97
N CYS A 176 -17.35 -22.21 -11.25
CA CYS A 176 -16.28 -21.32 -11.69
C CYS A 176 -15.28 -21.09 -10.57
N VAL A 177 -14.00 -21.06 -10.89
CA VAL A 177 -12.97 -20.50 -10.00
C VAL A 177 -12.68 -19.08 -10.46
N SER A 178 -12.87 -18.11 -9.56
CA SER A 178 -12.38 -16.75 -9.77
C SER A 178 -11.02 -16.58 -9.10
N ILE A 179 -10.05 -16.06 -9.85
CA ILE A 179 -8.74 -15.67 -9.35
C ILE A 179 -8.61 -14.16 -9.56
N LYS A 180 -8.78 -13.36 -8.51
CA LYS A 180 -8.54 -11.91 -8.58
C LYS A 180 -7.11 -11.65 -8.16
N LYS A 181 -6.32 -10.96 -8.98
CA LYS A 181 -4.96 -10.52 -8.66
C LYS A 181 -4.90 -9.00 -8.67
N GLU A 182 -4.16 -8.44 -7.73
CA GLU A 182 -3.92 -7.00 -7.63
C GLU A 182 -2.48 -6.69 -7.22
N ILE A 183 -1.83 -5.80 -7.97
CA ILE A 183 -0.54 -5.20 -7.59
C ILE A 183 -0.81 -3.95 -6.74
N VAL A 184 -0.19 -3.89 -5.57
CA VAL A 184 -0.27 -2.78 -4.62
C VAL A 184 1.08 -2.05 -4.58
N ARG A 185 1.08 -0.74 -4.80
CA ARG A 185 2.28 0.12 -4.82
C ARG A 185 2.27 1.14 -3.70
#